data_AF-A0A6A4ZU56-F1
#
_entry.id   AF-A0A6A4ZU56-F1
#
_cell.length_a   1.000
_cell.length_b   1.000
_cell.length_c   1.000
_cell.angle_alpha   90.00
_cell.angle_beta   90.00
_cell.angle_gamma   90.00
#
_symmetry.space_group_name_H-M   'P 1'
#
loop_
_entity.id
_entity.type
_entity.pdbx_description
1 polymer ?
#
loop_
_entity_poly.entity_id
_entity_poly.type
_entity_poly.pdbx_seq_one_letter_code
_entity_poly.pdbx_strand_id
1 'polypeptide(L)'
;LVKICKSRDLNVLVLDALVVPLRSNTFDVALSIAVLHHLSTLAHRLQAVKEVLRVLRVGGQGLIYAWAQEQTQDSRRAFDSHKQDCMVPWNLDKRFAKVDADSGEPVVVQRYCHMFKEVRPTGELDSLVRMSGNAVVNESYYDQDNWAIRFTKTSDI
;
A
#
# COMPACT_ATOMS: atom_id res chain seq x y z
N LEU A 1 9.33 -8.40 11.89
CA LEU A 1 8.91 -7.02 12.20
C LEU A 1 8.17 -6.90 13.53
N VAL A 2 7.02 -7.58 13.73
CA VAL A 2 6.23 -7.49 14.98
C VAL A 2 7.06 -7.67 16.26
N LYS A 3 7.92 -8.70 16.32
CA LYS A 3 8.82 -8.92 17.46
C LYS A 3 9.78 -7.74 17.72
N ILE A 4 10.29 -7.10 16.66
CA ILE A 4 11.19 -5.95 16.73
C ILE A 4 10.45 -4.71 17.26
N CYS A 5 9.20 -4.50 16.83
CA CYS A 5 8.37 -3.42 17.36
C CYS A 5 8.10 -3.62 18.86
N LYS A 6 7.72 -4.83 19.26
CA LYS A 6 7.51 -5.16 20.68
C LYS A 6 8.77 -5.00 21.54
N SER A 7 9.94 -5.40 21.04
CA SER A 7 11.20 -5.23 21.79
C SER A 7 11.62 -3.77 21.94
N ARG A 8 11.00 -2.85 21.19
CA ARG A 8 11.20 -1.41 21.29
C ARG A 8 10.05 -0.70 22.01
N ASP A 9 9.20 -1.47 22.70
CA ASP A 9 8.03 -0.95 23.43
C ASP A 9 7.04 -0.15 22.57
N LEU A 10 6.90 -0.55 21.29
CA LEU A 10 5.94 0.04 20.37
C LEU A 10 4.65 -0.79 20.31
N ASN A 11 3.52 -0.11 20.16
CA ASN A 11 2.23 -0.73 19.89
C ASN A 11 2.21 -1.36 18.48
N VAL A 12 1.95 -2.66 18.40
CA VAL A 12 1.92 -3.39 17.12
C VAL A 12 0.86 -4.48 17.13
N LEU A 13 0.15 -4.61 16.01
CA LEU A 13 -0.89 -5.61 15.79
C LEU A 13 -0.61 -6.37 14.50
N VAL A 14 -1.07 -7.62 14.43
CA VAL A 14 -1.16 -8.39 13.18
C VAL A 14 -2.62 -8.34 12.75
N LEU A 15 -2.87 -7.86 11.53
CA LEU A 15 -4.20 -7.61 11.01
C LEU A 15 -4.21 -7.66 9.48
N ASP A 16 -5.41 -7.77 8.92
CA ASP A 16 -5.68 -7.61 7.48
C ASP A 16 -5.91 -6.13 7.16
N ALA A 17 -5.27 -5.61 6.11
CA ALA A 17 -5.44 -4.23 5.68
C ALA A 17 -6.86 -3.93 5.16
N LEU A 18 -7.63 -4.97 4.79
CA LEU A 18 -9.01 -4.86 4.35
C LEU A 18 -10.02 -4.81 5.51
N VAL A 19 -9.61 -5.20 6.73
CA VAL A 19 -10.45 -5.23 7.93
C VAL A 19 -9.59 -4.94 9.17
N VAL A 20 -9.45 -3.66 9.49
CA VAL A 20 -8.61 -3.19 10.59
C VAL A 20 -9.40 -3.26 11.90
N PRO A 21 -8.99 -4.04 12.92
CA PRO A 21 -9.74 -4.21 14.18
C PRO A 21 -9.56 -3.02 15.14
N LEU A 22 -9.62 -1.80 14.60
CA LEU A 22 -9.53 -0.55 15.33
C LEU A 22 -10.84 0.21 15.19
N ARG A 23 -11.19 1.00 16.22
CA ARG A 23 -12.40 1.81 16.21
C ARG A 23 -12.32 2.86 15.11
N SER A 24 -13.48 3.20 14.54
CA SER A 24 -13.58 4.33 13.62
C SER A 24 -13.22 5.64 14.33
N ASN A 25 -12.81 6.66 13.58
CA ASN A 25 -12.60 8.02 14.10
C ASN A 25 -11.63 8.15 15.28
N THR A 26 -10.61 7.31 15.33
CA THR A 26 -9.69 7.24 16.48
C THR A 26 -8.42 8.06 16.25
N PHE A 27 -7.86 7.99 15.04
CA PHE A 27 -6.53 8.52 14.76
C PHE A 27 -6.58 9.89 14.09
N ASP A 28 -5.61 10.75 14.44
CA ASP A 28 -5.36 12.03 13.77
C ASP A 28 -4.67 11.84 12.42
N VAL A 29 -3.76 10.88 12.35
CA VAL A 29 -2.90 10.63 11.19
C VAL A 29 -2.82 9.13 10.90
N ALA A 30 -2.80 8.76 9.62
CA ALA A 30 -2.62 7.38 9.16
C ALA A 30 -1.66 7.31 7.98
N LEU A 31 -0.77 6.32 7.98
CA LEU A 31 0.21 6.08 6.91
C LEU A 31 -0.02 4.69 6.33
N SER A 32 -0.06 4.58 5.00
CA SER A 32 -0.12 3.31 4.29
C SER A 32 0.96 3.28 3.21
N ILE A 33 2.13 2.75 3.57
CA ILE A 33 3.34 2.81 2.76
C ILE A 33 3.64 1.44 2.16
N ALA A 34 3.66 1.36 0.83
CA ALA A 34 3.97 0.13 0.08
C ALA A 34 3.05 -1.06 0.42
N VAL A 35 1.75 -0.79 0.65
CA VAL A 35 0.75 -1.83 0.96
C VAL A 35 -0.19 -2.07 -0.22
N LEU A 36 -0.80 -1.00 -0.74
CA LEU A 36 -1.94 -1.10 -1.69
C LEU A 36 -1.59 -1.85 -2.99
N HIS A 37 -0.36 -1.71 -3.49
CA HIS A 37 0.05 -2.36 -4.73
C HIS A 37 0.07 -3.89 -4.62
N HIS A 38 -0.01 -4.48 -3.42
CA HIS A 38 -0.14 -5.93 -3.26
C HIS A 38 -1.57 -6.44 -3.43
N LEU A 39 -2.57 -5.56 -3.56
CA LEU A 39 -3.98 -5.93 -3.67
C LEU A 39 -4.42 -6.02 -5.13
N SER A 40 -4.87 -7.21 -5.53
CA SER A 40 -5.06 -7.57 -6.94
C SER A 40 -6.29 -7.03 -7.62
N THR A 41 -7.29 -6.59 -6.85
CA THR A 41 -8.53 -6.07 -7.41
C THR A 41 -8.72 -4.61 -7.02
N LEU A 42 -9.33 -3.83 -7.92
CA LEU A 42 -9.73 -2.46 -7.63
C LEU A 42 -10.63 -2.41 -6.36
N ALA A 43 -11.53 -3.38 -6.21
CA ALA A 43 -12.41 -3.48 -5.06
C ALA A 43 -11.64 -3.60 -3.72
N HIS A 44 -10.63 -4.46 -3.65
CA HIS A 44 -9.78 -4.60 -2.46
C HIS A 44 -8.93 -3.34 -2.22
N ARG A 45 -8.37 -2.74 -3.28
CA ARG A 45 -7.62 -1.47 -3.16
C ARG A 45 -8.49 -0.36 -2.58
N LEU A 46 -9.71 -0.21 -3.08
CA LEU A 46 -10.67 0.77 -2.58
C LEU A 46 -11.09 0.46 -1.14
N GLN A 47 -11.31 -0.81 -0.79
CA GLN A 47 -11.64 -1.21 0.58
C GLN A 47 -10.51 -0.89 1.57
N ALA A 48 -9.25 -1.13 1.21
CA ALA A 48 -8.11 -0.75 2.04
C ALA A 48 -8.04 0.77 2.29
N VAL A 49 -8.30 1.59 1.25
CA VAL A 49 -8.36 3.05 1.40
C VAL A 49 -9.52 3.46 2.32
N LYS A 50 -10.68 2.82 2.17
CA LYS A 50 -11.83 3.04 3.06
C LYS A 50 -11.52 2.66 4.50
N GLU A 51 -10.76 1.60 4.77
CA GLU A 51 -10.33 1.25 6.13
C GLU A 51 -9.39 2.29 6.73
N VAL A 52 -8.46 2.84 5.95
CA VAL A 52 -7.61 3.97 6.40
C VAL A 52 -8.47 5.18 6.76
N LEU A 53 -9.44 5.53 5.91
CA LEU A 53 -10.37 6.64 6.17
C LEU A 53 -11.30 6.36 7.36
N ARG A 54 -11.74 5.12 7.54
CA ARG A 54 -12.63 4.74 8.64
C ARG A 54 -11.97 5.01 9.99
N VAL A 55 -10.70 4.62 10.14
CA VAL A 55 -9.98 4.77 11.42
C VAL A 55 -9.54 6.21 11.70
N LEU A 56 -9.39 7.05 10.67
CA LEU A 56 -9.15 8.48 10.81
C LEU A 56 -10.39 9.22 11.33
N ARG A 57 -10.20 10.20 12.23
CA ARG A 57 -11.25 11.17 12.58
C ARG A 57 -11.53 12.13 11.42
N VAL A 58 -12.71 12.76 11.39
CA VAL A 58 -12.98 13.85 10.44
C VAL A 58 -11.97 14.98 10.67
N GLY A 59 -11.38 15.49 9.60
CA GLY A 59 -10.25 16.42 9.63
C GLY A 59 -8.88 15.75 9.79
N GLY A 60 -8.84 14.44 10.09
CA GLY A 60 -7.62 13.64 10.15
C GLY A 60 -6.96 13.47 8.78
N GLN A 61 -5.64 13.26 8.78
CA GLN A 61 -4.81 13.27 7.58
C GLN A 61 -4.28 11.87 7.26
N GLY A 62 -4.25 11.54 5.98
CA GLY A 62 -3.68 10.29 5.48
C GLY A 62 -2.57 10.52 4.48
N LEU A 63 -1.61 9.59 4.46
CA LEU A 63 -0.59 9.49 3.42
C LEU A 63 -0.54 8.06 2.88
N ILE A 64 -0.69 7.91 1.57
CA ILE A 64 -0.56 6.62 0.88
C ILE A 64 0.62 6.70 -0.10
N TYR A 65 1.50 5.70 -0.05
CA TYR A 65 2.57 5.47 -1.04
C TYR A 65 2.39 4.12 -1.72
N ALA A 66 2.45 4.09 -3.04
CA ALA A 66 2.45 2.86 -3.83
C ALA A 66 3.33 2.98 -5.08
N TRP A 67 3.79 1.84 -5.61
CA TRP A 67 4.68 1.79 -6.77
C TRP A 67 4.06 2.47 -7.99
N ALA A 68 4.84 3.33 -8.63
CA ALA A 68 4.47 4.02 -9.86
C ALA A 68 4.84 3.17 -11.09
N GLN A 69 4.03 3.18 -12.13
CA GLN A 69 4.39 2.55 -13.40
C GLN A 69 5.56 3.30 -14.08
N GLU A 70 5.64 4.61 -13.85
CA GLU A 70 6.66 5.55 -14.36
C GLU A 70 7.98 5.41 -13.59
N GLN A 71 8.58 4.22 -13.64
CA GLN A 71 9.88 3.94 -13.01
C GLN A 71 11.01 4.71 -13.72
N THR A 72 11.94 5.24 -12.94
CA THR A 72 13.16 5.89 -13.43
C THR A 72 14.15 4.88 -14.03
N GLN A 73 15.10 5.38 -14.83
CA GLN A 73 16.17 4.54 -15.41
C GLN A 73 17.09 3.93 -14.34
N ASP A 74 17.20 4.58 -13.18
CA ASP A 74 17.98 4.11 -12.03
C ASP A 74 17.21 3.13 -11.14
N SER A 75 15.96 2.79 -11.50
CA SER A 75 15.17 1.83 -10.73
C SER A 75 15.87 0.48 -10.66
N ARG A 76 15.88 -0.10 -9.47
CA ARG A 76 16.48 -1.44 -9.22
C ARG A 76 15.84 -2.54 -10.07
N ARG A 77 14.65 -2.31 -10.61
CA ARG A 77 13.90 -3.29 -11.41
C ARG A 77 13.22 -2.59 -12.59
N ALA A 78 13.45 -3.11 -13.79
CA ALA A 78 12.70 -2.71 -14.96
C ALA A 78 11.36 -3.44 -14.98
N PHE A 79 10.27 -2.67 -15.11
CA PHE A 79 8.92 -3.20 -15.34
C PHE A 79 8.50 -2.89 -16.78
N ASP A 80 7.61 -3.71 -17.31
CA ASP A 80 6.97 -3.45 -18.61
C ASP A 80 6.11 -2.19 -18.48
N SER A 81 6.49 -1.12 -19.20
CA SER A 81 5.81 0.18 -19.17
C SER A 81 4.38 0.13 -19.71
N HIS A 82 3.96 -0.99 -20.29
CA HIS A 82 2.60 -1.22 -20.79
C HIS A 82 1.76 -2.15 -19.90
N LYS A 83 2.31 -2.68 -18.79
CA LYS A 83 1.58 -3.57 -17.86
C LYS A 83 1.56 -3.02 -16.44
N GLN A 84 0.36 -2.90 -15.87
CA GLN A 84 0.19 -2.50 -14.47
C GLN A 84 0.24 -3.70 -13.52
N ASP A 85 -0.25 -4.86 -13.94
CA ASP A 85 -0.21 -6.07 -13.12
C ASP A 85 1.05 -6.89 -13.43
N CYS A 86 1.88 -7.10 -12.42
CA CYS A 86 3.15 -7.80 -12.56
C CYS A 86 3.38 -8.85 -11.46
N MET A 87 4.09 -9.91 -11.84
CA MET A 87 4.63 -10.89 -10.90
C MET A 87 6.07 -10.52 -10.60
N VAL A 88 6.37 -10.44 -9.31
CA VAL A 88 7.62 -9.88 -8.80
C VAL A 88 8.34 -10.94 -7.99
N PRO A 89 9.61 -11.29 -8.32
CA PRO A 89 10.38 -12.24 -7.54
C PRO A 89 10.57 -11.74 -6.11
N TRP A 90 10.26 -12.60 -5.15
CA TRP A 90 10.41 -12.35 -3.72
C TRP A 90 11.10 -13.54 -3.03
N ASN A 91 12.15 -13.23 -2.29
CA ASN A 91 12.87 -14.23 -1.49
C ASN A 91 11.99 -14.59 -0.29
N LEU A 92 11.39 -15.77 -0.32
CA LEU A 92 10.59 -16.32 0.76
C LEU A 92 11.51 -16.63 1.93
N ASP A 93 11.12 -16.19 3.12
CA ASP A 93 11.82 -16.57 4.34
C ASP A 93 11.71 -18.08 4.54
N LYS A 94 12.86 -18.75 4.74
CA LYS A 94 12.95 -20.21 4.85
C LYS A 94 12.00 -20.81 5.88
N ARG A 95 11.64 -20.05 6.93
CA ARG A 95 10.68 -20.49 7.97
C ARG A 95 9.27 -20.75 7.43
N PHE A 96 8.93 -20.20 6.27
CA PHE A 96 7.62 -20.36 5.62
C PHE A 96 7.67 -21.26 4.38
N ALA A 97 8.85 -21.75 3.97
CA ALA A 97 8.98 -22.70 2.89
C ALA A 97 8.48 -24.08 3.35
N LYS A 98 7.42 -24.60 2.72
CA LYS A 98 6.96 -25.98 2.92
C LYS A 98 7.73 -26.86 1.93
N VAL A 99 8.64 -27.69 2.46
CA VAL A 99 9.38 -28.78 1.79
C VAL A 99 10.67 -28.32 1.06
N ASP A 100 11.79 -28.95 1.46
CA ASP A 100 13.14 -28.96 0.86
C ASP A 100 13.92 -27.64 0.71
N ALA A 101 14.12 -26.91 1.82
CA ALA A 101 15.10 -25.81 1.89
C ALA A 101 16.53 -26.26 2.29
N ASP A 102 16.84 -27.56 2.18
CA ASP A 102 18.15 -28.14 2.54
C ASP A 102 19.25 -27.85 1.51
N SER A 103 18.91 -27.28 0.35
CA SER A 103 19.88 -26.91 -0.70
C SER A 103 20.70 -25.65 -0.38
N GLY A 104 20.45 -24.97 0.74
CA GLY A 104 21.14 -23.72 1.10
C GLY A 104 20.69 -22.49 0.30
N GLU A 105 20.10 -22.67 -0.88
CA GLU A 105 19.68 -21.59 -1.77
C GLU A 105 18.42 -20.82 -1.27
N PRO A 106 18.24 -19.54 -1.68
CA PRO A 106 17.02 -18.79 -1.39
C PRO A 106 15.82 -19.37 -2.14
N VAL A 107 14.72 -19.64 -1.44
CA VAL A 107 13.45 -20.00 -2.08
C VAL A 107 12.84 -18.73 -2.66
N VAL A 108 12.78 -18.62 -3.98
CA VAL A 108 12.19 -17.46 -4.68
C VAL A 108 10.77 -17.81 -5.11
N VAL A 109 9.80 -17.03 -4.65
CA VAL A 109 8.41 -17.12 -5.09
C VAL A 109 8.02 -15.85 -5.85
N GLN A 110 6.94 -15.92 -6.63
CA GLN A 110 6.40 -14.77 -7.34
C GLN A 110 5.27 -14.15 -6.51
N ARG A 111 5.35 -12.84 -6.23
CA ARG A 111 4.27 -12.08 -5.60
C ARG A 111 3.62 -11.13 -6.59
N TYR A 112 2.32 -10.95 -6.47
CA TYR A 112 1.60 -9.98 -7.28
C TYR A 112 1.90 -8.54 -6.83
N CYS A 113 2.05 -7.64 -7.81
CA CYS A 113 2.05 -6.19 -7.62
C CYS A 113 1.22 -5.50 -8.71
N HIS A 114 0.56 -4.41 -8.34
CA HIS A 114 -0.14 -3.47 -9.20
C HIS A 114 0.60 -2.13 -9.25
N MET A 115 1.07 -1.73 -10.43
CA MET A 115 1.79 -0.49 -10.69
C MET A 115 0.78 0.63 -10.99
N PHE A 116 0.70 1.62 -10.10
CA PHE A 116 -0.21 2.74 -10.27
C PHE A 116 0.31 3.71 -11.33
N LYS A 117 -0.59 4.20 -12.18
CA LYS A 117 -0.21 5.04 -13.32
C LYS A 117 -0.60 6.51 -13.13
N GLU A 118 0.20 7.42 -13.68
CA GLU A 118 -0.24 8.78 -13.96
C GLU A 118 -1.28 8.76 -15.10
N VAL A 119 -2.43 9.37 -14.83
CA VAL A 119 -3.48 9.60 -15.83
C VAL A 119 -3.85 11.06 -15.72
N ARG A 120 -3.94 11.78 -16.85
CA ARG A 120 -4.39 13.17 -16.84
C ARG A 120 -5.92 13.24 -16.96
N PRO A 121 -6.60 14.11 -16.19
CA PRO A 121 -6.04 15.11 -15.27
C PRO A 121 -5.73 14.58 -13.85
N THR A 122 -6.11 13.35 -13.52
CA THR A 122 -6.02 12.79 -12.16
C THR A 122 -5.47 11.37 -12.19
N GLY A 123 -4.36 11.13 -11.48
CA GLY A 123 -3.69 9.82 -11.41
C GLY A 123 -4.57 8.72 -10.82
N GLU A 124 -4.20 7.46 -11.06
CA GLU A 124 -5.01 6.32 -10.60
C GLU A 124 -5.10 6.27 -9.06
N LEU A 125 -3.99 6.48 -8.36
CA LEU A 125 -3.96 6.43 -6.90
C LEU A 125 -4.76 7.58 -6.26
N ASP A 126 -4.71 8.78 -6.86
CA ASP A 126 -5.55 9.92 -6.46
C ASP A 126 -7.04 9.57 -6.67
N SER A 127 -7.39 9.08 -7.86
CA SER A 127 -8.75 8.69 -8.22
C SER A 127 -9.31 7.66 -7.23
N LEU A 128 -8.49 6.71 -6.80
CA LEU A 128 -8.86 5.71 -5.80
C LEU A 128 -9.24 6.34 -4.45
N VAL A 129 -8.51 7.37 -4.00
CA VAL A 129 -8.86 8.12 -2.78
C VAL A 129 -10.15 8.90 -2.99
N ARG A 130 -10.34 9.56 -4.14
CA ARG A 130 -11.60 10.28 -4.44
C ARG A 130 -12.82 9.37 -4.49
N MET A 131 -12.67 8.15 -5.03
CA MET A 131 -13.72 7.14 -5.10
C MET A 131 -14.23 6.68 -3.71
N SER A 132 -13.50 6.97 -2.63
CA SER A 132 -14.00 6.74 -1.27
C SER A 132 -15.21 7.60 -0.91
N GLY A 133 -15.33 8.79 -1.52
CA GLY A 133 -16.46 9.71 -1.34
C GLY A 133 -16.39 10.61 -0.11
N ASN A 134 -15.41 10.42 0.78
CA ASN A 134 -15.32 11.14 2.05
C ASN A 134 -13.90 11.63 2.40
N ALA A 135 -13.11 11.93 1.36
CA ALA A 135 -11.81 12.56 1.49
C ALA A 135 -11.53 13.58 0.39
N VAL A 136 -10.72 14.57 0.71
CA VAL A 136 -10.15 15.53 -0.23
C VAL A 136 -8.67 15.23 -0.37
N VAL A 137 -8.21 14.99 -1.60
CA VAL A 137 -6.79 14.90 -1.92
C VAL A 137 -6.19 16.31 -1.85
N ASN A 138 -5.21 16.50 -0.97
CA ASN A 138 -4.49 17.77 -0.83
C ASN A 138 -3.33 17.83 -1.81
N GLU A 139 -2.60 16.73 -1.98
CA GLU A 139 -1.44 16.65 -2.86
C GLU A 139 -1.31 15.26 -3.47
N SER A 140 -0.92 15.23 -4.75
CA SER A 140 -0.58 14.03 -5.50
C SER A 140 0.76 14.28 -6.19
N TYR A 141 1.79 13.52 -5.82
CA TYR A 141 3.14 13.74 -6.32
C TYR A 141 3.90 12.43 -6.51
N TYR A 142 4.91 12.49 -7.37
CA TYR A 142 5.84 11.41 -7.62
C TYR A 142 7.04 11.53 -6.67
N ASP A 143 7.50 10.40 -6.12
CA ASP A 143 8.66 10.35 -5.24
C ASP A 143 9.39 9.00 -5.37
N GLN A 144 10.59 9.03 -5.97
CA GLN A 144 11.51 7.88 -6.09
C GLN A 144 10.79 6.58 -6.49
N ASP A 145 10.23 6.53 -7.71
CA ASP A 145 9.51 5.36 -8.24
C ASP A 145 8.15 5.04 -7.57
N ASN A 146 7.59 5.96 -6.79
CA ASN A 146 6.29 5.82 -6.13
C ASN A 146 5.36 7.01 -6.44
N TRP A 147 4.06 6.72 -6.48
CA TRP A 147 3.02 7.74 -6.33
C TRP A 147 2.67 7.91 -4.85
N ALA A 148 2.57 9.17 -4.43
CA ALA A 148 2.27 9.57 -3.07
C ALA A 148 1.06 10.50 -3.03
N ILE A 149 0.06 10.15 -2.20
CA ILE A 149 -1.17 10.93 -2.03
C ILE A 149 -1.31 11.38 -0.58
N ARG A 150 -1.34 12.70 -0.35
CA ARG A 150 -1.77 13.31 0.92
C ARG A 150 -3.25 13.68 0.83
N PHE A 151 -4.03 13.31 1.83
CA PHE A 151 -5.46 13.61 1.86
C PHE A 151 -5.96 13.92 3.27
N THR A 152 -7.11 14.58 3.35
CA THR A 152 -7.85 14.86 4.58
C THR A 152 -9.23 14.21 4.51
N LYS A 153 -9.63 13.49 5.57
CA LYS A 153 -10.99 12.97 5.70
C LYS A 153 -11.98 14.11 5.93
N THR A 154 -13.08 14.13 5.18
CA THR A 154 -14.09 15.23 5.23
C THR A 154 -15.40 14.87 5.92
N SER A 155 -15.76 13.59 5.97
CA SER A 155 -16.97 13.11 6.65
C SER A 155 -16.85 11.66 7.08
N ASP A 156 -17.77 11.22 7.92
CA ASP A 156 -17.95 9.80 8.21
C ASP A 156 -18.47 9.03 6.99
N ILE A 157 -18.32 7.70 7.07
CA ILE A 157 -18.80 6.71 6.08
C ILE A 157 -20.22 6.30 6.45
#